data_AF-A0A3D0CYJ4-F1
#
_entry.id   AF-A0A3D0CYJ4-F1
#
_cell.length_a   1.000
_cell.length_b   1.000
_cell.length_c   1.000
_cell.angle_alpha   90.00
_cell.angle_beta   90.00
_cell.angle_gamma   90.00
#
_symmetry.space_group_name_H-M   'P 1'
#
loop_
_entity.id
_entity.type
_entity.pdbx_description
1 polymer ?
#
loop_
_entity_poly.entity_id
_entity_poly.type
_entity_poly.pdbx_seq_one_letter_code
_entity_poly.pdbx_strand_id
1 'polypeptide(L)' 'MNAKLLHEEDGQKTFAVVFDKGDEFIAGLTDFAKKQGLDSSHFTALGAFSEVTLEYFDRARMGNVPQLP' A
#
# COMPACT_ATOMS: atom_id res chain seq x y z
N MET A 1 8.00 4.58 9.35
CA MET A 1 6.63 4.89 8.88
C MET A 1 5.88 5.80 9.85
N ASN A 2 5.33 6.90 9.34
CA ASN A 2 4.52 7.86 10.09
C ASN A 2 3.19 8.11 9.36
N ALA A 3 2.11 8.41 10.10
CA ALA A 3 0.81 8.73 9.50
C ALA A 3 0.19 9.97 10.16
N LYS A 4 -0.50 10.78 9.37
CA LYS A 4 -1.21 11.98 9.83
C LYS A 4 -2.62 12.00 9.23
N LEU A 5 -3.63 12.19 10.09
CA LEU A 5 -4.99 12.45 9.67
C LEU A 5 -5.09 13.85 9.05
N LEU A 6 -5.60 13.92 7.82
CA LEU A 6 -5.75 15.17 7.06
C LEU A 6 -7.20 15.65 7.05
N HIS A 7 -8.15 14.72 7.00
CA HIS A 7 -9.58 15.00 6.94
C HIS A 7 -10.37 13.88 7.61
N GLU A 8 -11.46 14.25 8.27
CA GLU A 8 -12.45 13.32 8.80
C GLU A 8 -13.85 13.93 8.68
N GLU A 9 -14.72 13.23 7.94
CA GLU A 9 -16.12 13.66 7.70
C GLU A 9 -16.97 12.44 7.37
N ASP A 10 -18.18 12.38 7.95
CA ASP A 10 -19.14 11.28 7.74
C ASP A 10 -18.54 9.87 7.90
N GLY A 11 -17.58 9.73 8.82
CA GLY A 11 -16.87 8.47 9.09
C GLY A 11 -15.79 8.10 8.07
N GLN A 12 -15.58 8.91 7.02
CA GLN A 12 -14.47 8.76 6.08
C GLN A 12 -13.25 9.51 6.60
N LYS A 13 -12.09 8.85 6.56
CA LYS A 13 -10.81 9.41 7.02
C LYS A 13 -9.80 9.44 5.89
N THR A 14 -9.15 10.58 5.70
CA THR A 14 -8.05 10.74 4.76
C THR A 14 -6.75 10.89 5.52
N PHE A 15 -5.76 10.04 5.20
CA PHE A 15 -4.46 10.06 5.84
C PHE A 15 -3.35 10.37 4.84
N ALA A 16 -2.35 11.15 5.28
CA ALA A 16 -1.02 11.11 4.69
C ALA A 16 -0.22 10.04 5.43
N VAL A 17 0.33 9.07 4.69
CA VAL A 17 1.22 8.03 5.22
C VAL A 17 2.59 8.21 4.58
N VAL A 18 3.63 8.33 5.40
CA VAL A 18 5.01 8.57 4.97
C VAL A 18 5.88 7.39 5.40
N PHE A 19 6.53 6.77 4.43
CA PHE A 19 7.48 5.68 4.64
C PHE A 19 8.89 6.22 4.70
N ASP A 20 9.69 5.69 5.61
CA ASP A 20 11.11 6.02 5.71
C ASP A 20 11.92 5.15 4.75
N LYS A 21 13.15 5.57 4.43
CA LYS A 21 14.03 4.78 3.56
C LYS A 21 14.31 3.43 4.19
N GLY A 22 14.04 2.35 3.44
CA GLY A 22 14.25 0.98 3.89
C GLY A 22 13.04 0.37 4.62
N ASP A 23 11.96 1.13 4.85
CA ASP A 23 10.70 0.54 5.27
C ASP A 23 10.15 -0.38 4.16
N GLU A 24 9.69 -1.56 4.54
CA GLU A 24 8.95 -2.43 3.62
C GLU A 24 7.53 -1.88 3.44
N PHE A 25 7.22 -1.50 2.21
CA PHE A 25 6.03 -0.71 1.90
C PHE A 25 4.72 -1.48 2.12
N ILE A 26 4.65 -2.75 1.67
CA ILE A 26 3.40 -3.51 1.71
C ILE A 26 3.06 -3.91 3.16
N ALA A 27 4.03 -4.39 3.94
CA ALA A 27 3.84 -4.72 5.34
C ALA A 27 3.49 -3.48 6.16
N GLY A 28 4.21 -2.36 5.97
CA GLY A 28 3.90 -1.13 6.69
C GLY A 28 2.50 -0.58 6.37
N LEU A 29 2.09 -0.60 5.10
CA LEU A 29 0.75 -0.18 4.68
C LEU A 29 -0.34 -1.10 5.24
N THR A 30 -0.11 -2.41 5.21
CA THR A 30 -1.05 -3.42 5.73
C THR A 30 -1.21 -3.29 7.25
N ASP A 31 -0.11 -3.09 7.97
CA ASP A 31 -0.13 -2.90 9.42
C ASP A 31 -0.81 -1.58 9.80
N PHE A 32 -0.62 -0.53 9.01
CA PHE A 32 -1.36 0.71 9.17
C PHE A 32 -2.87 0.49 9.01
N ALA A 33 -3.30 -0.18 7.94
CA ALA A 33 -4.72 -0.48 7.70
C ALA A 33 -5.35 -1.28 8.86
N LYS A 34 -4.66 -2.32 9.35
CA LYS A 34 -5.10 -3.10 10.52
C LYS A 34 -5.24 -2.23 11.77
N LYS A 35 -4.24 -1.38 12.07
CA LYS A 35 -4.24 -0.51 13.26
C LYS A 35 -5.36 0.53 13.22
N GLN A 36 -5.76 0.98 12.03
CA GLN A 36 -6.84 1.94 11.84
C GLN A 36 -8.22 1.28 11.63
N GLY A 37 -8.29 -0.05 11.56
CA GLY A 37 -9.54 -0.78 11.30
C GLY A 37 -10.12 -0.52 9.91
N LEU A 38 -9.27 -0.41 8.89
CA LEU A 38 -9.68 -0.13 7.51
C LEU A 38 -10.00 -1.43 6.77
N ASP A 39 -11.28 -1.68 6.51
CA ASP A 39 -11.74 -2.84 5.74
C ASP A 39 -11.64 -2.61 4.22
N SER A 40 -11.84 -1.37 3.78
CA SER A 40 -11.76 -0.97 2.39
C SER A 40 -11.24 0.46 2.29
N SER A 41 -10.40 0.73 1.30
CA SER A 41 -9.78 2.03 1.10
C SER A 41 -9.31 2.19 -0.35
N HIS A 42 -9.22 3.45 -0.77
CA HIS A 42 -8.50 3.83 -1.98
C HIS A 42 -7.23 4.57 -1.57
N PHE A 43 -6.13 4.34 -2.28
CA PHE A 43 -4.90 5.08 -2.07
C PHE A 43 -4.20 5.40 -3.38
N THR A 44 -3.45 6.50 -3.35
CA THR A 44 -2.47 6.86 -4.36
C THR A 44 -1.13 7.07 -3.67
N ALA A 45 -0.05 6.86 -4.39
CA ALA A 45 1.29 7.00 -3.84
C ALA A 45 2.27 7.52 -4.89
N LEU A 46 3.26 8.26 -4.42
CA LEU A 46 4.46 8.63 -5.16
C LEU A 46 5.65 8.19 -4.33
N GLY A 47 6.68 7.64 -4.97
CA GLY A 47 7.86 7.15 -4.27
C GLY A 47 8.90 6.55 -5.19
N ALA A 48 9.93 5.98 -4.58
CA ALA A 48 10.98 5.22 -5.24
C ALA A 48 11.31 3.99 -4.39
N PHE A 49 11.21 2.81 -5.00
CA PHE A 49 11.58 1.55 -4.35
C PHE A 49 13.02 1.21 -4.71
N SER A 50 13.81 0.78 -3.72
CA SER A 50 15.16 0.27 -3.99
C SER A 50 15.12 -1.12 -4.62
N GLU A 51 14.07 -1.89 -4.32
CA GLU A 51 13.76 -3.19 -4.91
C GLU A 51 12.23 -3.34 -4.93
N VAL A 52 11.68 -3.93 -5.99
CA VAL A 52 10.25 -4.22 -6.10
C VAL A 52 10.06 -5.55 -6.82
N THR A 53 9.18 -6.40 -6.30
CA THR A 53 8.71 -7.59 -6.99
C THR A 53 7.34 -7.30 -7.58
N LEU A 54 7.21 -7.48 -8.89
CA LEU A 54 5.96 -7.30 -9.62
C LEU A 54 5.53 -8.64 -10.21
N GLU A 55 4.26 -8.99 -10.02
CA GLU A 55 3.66 -10.18 -10.61
C GLU A 55 2.57 -9.79 -11.61
N TYR A 56 2.55 -10.49 -12.74
CA TYR A 56 1.43 -10.42 -13.68
C TYR A 56 0.52 -11.62 -13.49
N PHE A 57 -0.76 -11.37 -13.22
CA PHE A 57 -1.75 -12.44 -13.13
C PHE A 57 -2.23 -12.86 -14.52
N ASP A 58 -1.82 -14.06 -14.97
CA ASP A 58 -2.31 -14.66 -16.20
C ASP A 58 -3.61 -15.43 -15.94
N ARG A 59 -4.73 -14.85 -16.35
CA ARG A 59 -6.06 -15.45 -16.21
C ARG A 59 -6.24 -16.76 -16.97
N ALA A 60 -5.56 -16.94 -18.10
CA ALA A 60 -5.68 -18.17 -18.89
C ALA A 60 -4.93 -19.34 -18.24
N ARG A 61 -3.89 -19.05 -17.46
CA ARG A 61 -3.08 -20.03 -16.74
C ARG A 61 -3.43 -20.16 -15.26
N MET A 62 -4.39 -19.37 -14.77
CA MET A 62 -4.76 -19.28 -13.34
C MET A 62 -3.53 -19.22 -12.42
N GLY A 63 -2.54 -18.40 -12.78
CA GLY A 63 -1.27 -18.34 -12.07
C GLY A 63 -0.49 -17.05 -12.33
N ASN A 64 0.47 -16.77 -11.45
CA ASN A 64 1.33 -15.59 -11.53
C ASN A 64 2.51 -15.87 -12.46
N VAL A 65 2.81 -14.93 -13.35
CA VAL A 65 4.03 -14.91 -14.16
C VAL A 65 4.90 -13.76 -13.63
N PRO A 66 6.15 -14.02 -13.20
CA PRO A 66 7.07 -12.96 -12.78
C PRO A 66 7.26 -11.98 -13.93
N GLN A 67 7.06 -10.69 -13.67
CA GLN A 67 7.52 -9.67 -14.62
C GLN A 67 9.01 -9.48 -14.39
N LEU A 68 9.82 -9.80 -15.41
CA LEU A 68 11.25 -9.49 -15.41
C LEU A 68 11.43 -7.96 -15.28
N PRO A 69 12.45 -7.50 -14.53
CA PRO A 69 12.72 -6.08 -14.34
C PRO A 69 13.06 -5.35 -15.65
#